data_AF-A1BIM7-F1
#
_entry.id   AF-A1BIM7-F1
#
_cell.length_a   1.000
_cell.length_b   1.000
_cell.length_c   1.000
_cell.angle_alpha   90.00
_cell.angle_beta   90.00
_cell.angle_gamma   90.00
#
_symmetry.space_group_name_H-M   'P 1'
#
loop_
_entity.id
_entity.type
_entity.pdbx_description
1 polymer ?
#
loop_
_entity_poly.entity_id
_entity_poly.type
_entity_poly.pdbx_seq_one_letter_code
_entity_poly.pdbx_strand_id
1 'polypeptide(L)'
;MQAEKHLFATTPLLGALLRKRAAKRLFSSSSRDAAVLLARAVEEGHPESDAIFRRLLLLQHGSEPVMHGALWNYWKSRRFEELLKRTHASETLQPDLLQAIEAMPETDWGNGMVFTLWSIADRDDIAEKIEAKGRHAPALEMDALFGLVRGNPQRYLALEDPDHSIFEKAWLAATSTQRQRISTTVLKSQNPRLVAAYDHAVKEGHDPQLVIEALKLCGDHDALLDRLHGLPFTSALEVVAFWEESGGRPKNPSGKAVVEAAVALYRELPGLLPELRLSRPPGTRDIFSFWTERYGSGELQEQDLSSPDPFRRAGALFAGAQRGSVPRSRLQEITLNGTWPEKLALHYLVAAPEAGSRQEHVCWLRPQDNIVAAILTTRLPGSLEESALLAGRVHTGSGSDDRSAELQRKLLQLLGVLQGYFLRGLITVDSNDDAIDRNAVETEELTDAEW
;
A
#
# COMPACT_ATOMS: atom_id res chain seq x y z
N MET A 1 22.98 -14.61 46.08
CA MET A 1 23.79 -13.60 46.80
C MET A 1 25.30 -13.63 46.56
N GLN A 2 26.08 -14.71 46.84
CA GLN A 2 27.55 -14.64 46.64
C GLN A 2 27.98 -14.72 45.15
N ALA A 3 27.25 -15.43 44.29
CA ALA A 3 27.60 -15.55 42.87
C ALA A 3 27.39 -14.24 42.08
N GLU A 4 26.32 -13.50 42.37
CA GLU A 4 26.04 -12.17 41.79
C GLU A 4 27.19 -11.19 42.01
N LYS A 5 27.74 -11.15 43.24
CA LYS A 5 28.84 -10.23 43.62
C LYS A 5 30.12 -10.45 42.80
N HIS A 6 30.31 -11.63 42.23
CA HIS A 6 31.51 -11.98 41.47
C HIS A 6 31.28 -12.02 39.96
N LEU A 7 30.06 -11.73 39.49
CA LEU A 7 29.73 -11.75 38.07
C LEU A 7 30.52 -10.70 37.29
N PHE A 8 30.80 -9.53 37.86
CA PHE A 8 31.64 -8.49 37.22
C PHE A 8 33.00 -8.33 37.91
N ALA A 9 33.56 -9.40 38.48
CA ALA A 9 34.84 -9.31 39.21
C ALA A 9 35.96 -8.78 38.29
N THR A 10 36.54 -7.64 38.67
CA THR A 10 37.64 -6.94 37.97
C THR A 10 39.02 -7.28 38.53
N THR A 11 39.12 -8.21 39.49
CA THR A 11 40.37 -8.56 40.17
C THR A 11 41.43 -9.04 39.16
N PRO A 12 42.64 -8.45 39.13
CA PRO A 12 43.72 -8.92 38.27
C PRO A 12 44.03 -10.41 38.53
N LEU A 13 44.31 -11.17 37.46
CA LEU A 13 44.64 -12.61 37.44
C LEU A 13 43.51 -13.58 37.86
N LEU A 14 42.69 -13.26 38.85
CA LEU A 14 41.61 -14.13 39.36
C LEU A 14 40.22 -13.80 38.82
N GLY A 15 40.02 -12.61 38.26
CA GLY A 15 38.71 -12.12 37.81
C GLY A 15 38.04 -13.07 36.81
N ALA A 16 38.75 -13.54 35.79
CA ALA A 16 38.19 -14.46 34.78
C ALA A 16 37.71 -15.79 35.39
N LEU A 17 38.48 -16.36 36.32
CA LEU A 17 38.13 -17.59 37.03
C LEU A 17 36.89 -17.40 37.92
N LEU A 18 36.82 -16.26 38.62
CA LEU A 18 35.68 -15.93 39.48
C LEU A 18 34.41 -15.70 38.66
N ARG A 19 34.48 -14.94 37.56
CA ARG A 19 33.35 -14.72 36.64
C ARG A 19 32.83 -16.02 36.03
N LYS A 20 33.72 -16.89 35.53
CA LYS A 20 33.33 -18.21 34.99
C LYS A 20 32.67 -19.11 36.04
N ARG A 21 33.19 -19.12 37.28
CA ARG A 21 32.56 -19.86 38.39
C ARG A 21 31.21 -19.27 38.79
N ALA A 22 31.08 -17.94 38.82
CA ALA A 22 29.83 -17.25 39.09
C ALA A 22 28.76 -17.62 38.05
N ALA A 23 29.09 -17.49 36.76
CA ALA A 23 28.20 -17.89 35.67
C ALA A 23 27.80 -19.38 35.77
N LYS A 24 28.77 -20.28 36.01
CA LYS A 24 28.47 -21.72 36.17
C LYS A 24 27.51 -21.98 37.34
N ARG A 25 27.68 -21.29 38.47
CA ARG A 25 26.77 -21.40 39.63
C ARG A 25 25.37 -20.88 39.32
N LEU A 26 25.25 -19.77 38.59
CA LEU A 26 23.96 -19.22 38.17
C LEU A 26 23.22 -20.16 37.22
N PHE A 27 23.91 -20.78 36.25
CA PHE A 27 23.29 -21.83 35.43
C PHE A 27 22.87 -23.05 36.27
N SER A 28 23.66 -23.43 37.28
CA SER A 28 23.35 -24.60 38.12
C SER A 28 22.20 -24.37 39.11
N SER A 29 21.80 -23.12 39.35
CA SER A 29 20.66 -22.83 40.24
C SER A 29 19.31 -22.99 39.55
N SER A 30 19.28 -23.08 38.21
CA SER A 30 18.08 -23.28 37.38
C SER A 30 16.88 -22.39 37.76
N SER A 31 17.16 -21.16 38.23
CA SER A 31 16.17 -20.25 38.80
C SER A 31 15.83 -19.11 37.83
N ARG A 32 14.64 -18.52 38.02
CA ARG A 32 14.15 -17.36 37.26
C ARG A 32 15.14 -16.19 37.32
N ASP A 33 15.58 -15.83 38.52
CA ASP A 33 16.46 -14.68 38.74
C ASP A 33 17.84 -14.90 38.11
N ALA A 34 18.34 -16.14 38.12
CA ALA A 34 19.62 -16.46 37.49
C ALA A 34 19.57 -16.29 35.97
N ALA A 35 18.48 -16.69 35.31
CA ALA A 35 18.28 -16.44 33.87
C ALA A 35 18.33 -14.95 33.54
N VAL A 36 17.56 -14.14 34.28
CA VAL A 36 17.48 -12.69 34.05
C VAL A 36 18.83 -12.01 34.32
N LEU A 37 19.53 -12.38 35.39
CA LEU A 37 20.85 -11.84 35.72
C LEU A 37 21.90 -12.17 34.66
N LEU A 38 21.90 -13.39 34.14
CA LEU A 38 22.82 -13.80 33.08
C LEU A 38 22.52 -13.07 31.76
N ALA A 39 21.24 -12.94 31.38
CA ALA A 39 20.84 -12.18 30.19
C ALA A 39 21.23 -10.70 30.29
N ARG A 40 20.96 -10.08 31.44
CA ARG A 40 21.35 -8.69 31.72
C ARG A 40 22.86 -8.49 31.70
N ALA A 41 23.63 -9.45 32.22
CA ALA A 41 25.08 -9.37 32.15
C ALA A 41 25.61 -9.39 30.71
N VAL A 42 24.97 -10.14 29.81
CA VAL A 42 25.29 -10.12 28.37
C VAL A 42 25.04 -8.73 27.78
N GLU A 43 23.90 -8.10 28.08
CA GLU A 43 23.54 -6.75 27.63
C GLU A 43 24.50 -5.67 28.16
N GLU A 44 24.95 -5.80 29.42
CA GLU A 44 25.89 -4.88 30.07
C GLU A 44 27.35 -5.08 29.62
N GLY A 45 27.60 -5.90 28.60
CA GLY A 45 28.94 -6.07 28.01
C GLY A 45 29.89 -6.91 28.87
N HIS A 46 29.37 -7.91 29.59
CA HIS A 46 30.19 -8.80 30.41
C HIS A 46 31.36 -9.42 29.61
N PRO A 47 32.58 -9.54 30.18
CA PRO A 47 33.77 -10.03 29.46
C PRO A 47 33.65 -11.44 28.86
N GLU A 48 32.79 -12.29 29.43
CA GLU A 48 32.49 -13.64 28.92
C GLU A 48 31.11 -13.71 28.23
N SER A 49 30.61 -12.57 27.72
CA SER A 49 29.23 -12.46 27.21
C SER A 49 28.91 -13.45 26.10
N ASP A 50 29.82 -13.71 25.17
CA ASP A 50 29.58 -14.68 24.08
C ASP A 50 29.39 -16.11 24.60
N ALA A 51 30.22 -16.53 25.55
CA ALA A 51 30.12 -17.86 26.15
C ALA A 51 28.84 -18.02 26.99
N ILE A 52 28.44 -16.95 27.70
CA ILE A 52 27.18 -16.94 28.45
C ILE A 52 26.00 -16.98 27.49
N PHE A 53 25.99 -16.12 26.46
CA PHE A 53 24.90 -16.01 25.49
C PHE A 53 24.68 -17.30 24.72
N ARG A 54 25.76 -17.93 24.23
CA ARG A 54 25.68 -19.24 23.58
C ARG A 54 25.03 -20.28 24.48
N ARG A 55 25.42 -20.32 25.75
CA ARG A 55 24.85 -21.27 26.71
C ARG A 55 23.39 -20.95 27.06
N LEU A 56 23.00 -19.68 27.06
CA LEU A 56 21.60 -19.26 27.22
C LEU A 56 20.73 -19.73 26.04
N LEU A 57 21.24 -19.67 24.79
CA LEU A 57 20.53 -20.20 23.61
C LEU A 57 20.34 -21.72 23.66
N LEU A 58 21.29 -22.44 24.27
CA LEU A 58 21.24 -23.90 24.39
C LEU A 58 20.38 -24.41 25.55
N LEU A 59 19.77 -23.53 26.34
CA LEU A 59 18.79 -23.94 27.35
C LEU A 59 17.61 -24.64 26.66
N GLN A 60 17.16 -25.76 27.22
CA GLN A 60 16.01 -26.50 26.70
C GLN A 60 14.84 -26.45 27.67
N HIS A 61 13.64 -26.25 27.13
CA HIS A 61 12.43 -26.18 27.95
C HIS A 61 12.16 -27.51 28.70
N GLY A 62 12.49 -28.66 28.10
CA GLY A 62 12.26 -29.97 28.70
C GLY A 62 13.13 -30.25 29.93
N SER A 63 14.35 -29.70 30.00
CA SER A 63 15.27 -29.91 31.12
C SER A 63 15.23 -28.77 32.14
N GLU A 64 15.09 -27.53 31.68
CA GLU A 64 15.21 -26.32 32.52
C GLU A 64 14.05 -25.34 32.27
N PRO A 65 12.77 -25.76 32.44
CA PRO A 65 11.60 -25.00 32.00
C PRO A 65 11.49 -23.61 32.66
N VAL A 66 11.83 -23.51 33.95
CA VAL A 66 11.75 -22.25 34.72
C VAL A 66 12.76 -21.23 34.22
N MET A 67 14.02 -21.63 34.07
CA MET A 67 15.10 -20.76 33.62
C MET A 67 14.91 -20.38 32.15
N HIS A 68 14.55 -21.35 31.31
CA HIS A 68 14.22 -21.15 29.90
C HIS A 68 13.05 -20.17 29.71
N GLY A 69 11.93 -20.40 30.38
CA GLY A 69 10.76 -19.52 30.30
C GLY A 69 11.08 -18.09 30.78
N ALA A 70 11.85 -17.95 31.86
CA ALA A 70 12.28 -16.66 32.36
C ALA A 70 13.15 -15.88 31.36
N LEU A 71 14.11 -16.56 30.72
CA LEU A 71 14.99 -15.99 29.71
C LEU A 71 14.21 -15.46 28.50
N TRP A 72 13.34 -16.30 27.91
CA TRP A 72 12.60 -15.91 26.71
C TRP A 72 11.58 -14.80 26.99
N ASN A 73 10.93 -14.81 28.16
CA ASN A 73 10.08 -13.71 28.59
C ASN A 73 10.89 -12.42 28.82
N TYR A 74 12.10 -12.52 29.36
CA TYR A 74 13.01 -11.38 29.50
C TYR A 74 13.36 -10.78 28.13
N TRP A 75 13.79 -11.60 27.17
CA TRP A 75 14.08 -11.13 25.82
C TRP A 75 12.85 -10.55 25.13
N LYS A 76 11.67 -11.17 25.27
CA LYS A 76 10.42 -10.61 24.73
C LYS A 76 10.12 -9.22 25.29
N SER A 77 10.29 -9.02 26.60
CA SER A 77 10.06 -7.72 27.24
C SER A 77 11.01 -6.61 26.74
N ARG A 78 12.14 -7.00 26.16
CA ARG A 78 13.14 -6.14 25.50
C ARG A 78 13.03 -6.17 23.97
N ARG A 79 11.91 -6.67 23.43
CA ARG A 79 11.66 -6.81 21.98
C ARG A 79 12.76 -7.58 21.23
N PHE A 80 13.46 -8.48 21.93
CA PHE A 80 14.56 -9.29 21.40
C PHE A 80 15.76 -8.48 20.86
N GLU A 81 15.90 -7.20 21.22
CA GLU A 81 16.92 -6.31 20.64
C GLU A 81 18.35 -6.87 20.75
N GLU A 82 18.79 -7.25 21.95
CA GLU A 82 20.15 -7.80 22.14
C GLU A 82 20.32 -9.18 21.50
N LEU A 83 19.26 -10.01 21.52
CA LEU A 83 19.25 -11.33 20.88
C LEU A 83 19.49 -11.19 19.37
N LEU A 84 18.73 -10.30 18.71
CA LEU A 84 18.83 -10.06 17.27
C LEU A 84 20.15 -9.38 16.90
N LYS A 85 20.57 -8.38 17.68
CA LYS A 85 21.84 -7.67 17.46
C LYS A 85 23.04 -8.63 17.46
N ARG A 86 23.14 -9.51 18.45
CA ARG A 86 24.27 -10.44 18.57
C ARG A 86 24.24 -11.55 17.52
N THR A 87 23.05 -12.09 17.23
CA THR A 87 22.91 -13.14 16.21
C THR A 87 23.12 -12.62 14.79
N HIS A 88 22.82 -11.33 14.53
CA HIS A 88 23.18 -10.68 13.27
C HIS A 88 24.69 -10.39 13.17
N ALA A 89 25.34 -10.04 14.28
CA ALA A 89 26.78 -9.75 14.30
C ALA A 89 27.68 -11.00 14.25
N SER A 90 27.12 -12.21 14.39
CA SER A 90 27.90 -13.45 14.46
C SER A 90 27.22 -14.61 13.72
N GLU A 91 27.82 -15.02 12.61
CA GLU A 91 27.38 -16.20 11.83
C GLU A 91 27.38 -17.48 12.67
N THR A 92 28.26 -17.58 13.67
CA THR A 92 28.37 -18.77 14.54
C THR A 92 27.20 -18.93 15.51
N LEU A 93 26.47 -17.85 15.81
CA LEU A 93 25.33 -17.87 16.75
C LEU A 93 23.99 -18.05 16.03
N GLN A 94 23.94 -17.89 14.70
CA GLN A 94 22.73 -18.07 13.92
C GLN A 94 22.20 -19.52 13.97
N PRO A 95 23.03 -20.58 13.80
CA PRO A 95 22.58 -21.96 13.96
C PRO A 95 22.03 -22.25 15.37
N ASP A 96 22.70 -21.70 16.41
CA ASP A 96 22.29 -21.89 17.80
C ASP A 96 20.92 -21.24 18.07
N LEU A 97 20.64 -20.06 17.49
CA LEU A 97 19.31 -19.43 17.55
C LEU A 97 18.25 -20.29 16.87
N LEU A 98 18.50 -20.78 15.65
CA LEU A 98 17.53 -21.60 14.92
C LEU A 98 17.25 -22.92 15.66
N GLN A 99 18.26 -23.52 16.27
CA GLN A 99 18.10 -24.70 17.12
C GLN A 99 17.26 -24.38 18.37
N ALA A 100 17.47 -23.23 19.00
CA ALA A 100 16.69 -22.80 20.16
C ALA A 100 15.21 -22.58 19.78
N ILE A 101 14.94 -21.96 18.63
CA ILE A 101 13.58 -21.78 18.09
C ILE A 101 12.92 -23.13 17.82
N GLU A 102 13.64 -24.06 17.20
CA GLU A 102 13.15 -25.41 16.91
C GLU A 102 12.80 -26.19 18.19
N ALA A 103 13.59 -26.00 19.24
CA ALA A 103 13.39 -26.57 20.57
C ALA A 103 12.30 -25.87 21.41
N MET A 104 11.67 -24.79 20.93
CA MET A 104 10.54 -24.17 21.63
C MET A 104 9.39 -25.18 21.83
N PRO A 105 8.70 -25.17 22.98
CA PRO A 105 7.51 -25.99 23.15
C PRO A 105 6.42 -25.58 22.14
N GLU A 106 5.61 -26.55 21.74
CA GLU A 106 4.45 -26.36 20.84
C GLU A 106 3.18 -26.03 21.63
N THR A 107 3.34 -25.19 22.66
CA THR A 107 2.25 -24.61 23.46
C THR A 107 1.95 -23.20 22.97
N ASP A 108 0.79 -22.64 23.33
CA ASP A 108 0.41 -21.26 22.96
C ASP A 108 1.47 -20.23 23.35
N TRP A 109 2.10 -20.40 24.52
CA TRP A 109 3.21 -19.55 24.95
C TRP A 109 4.42 -19.67 24.01
N GLY A 110 4.84 -20.90 23.69
CA GLY A 110 5.98 -21.15 22.81
C GLY A 110 5.74 -20.67 21.39
N ASN A 111 4.57 -20.96 20.82
CA ASN A 111 4.14 -20.44 19.53
C ASN A 111 4.11 -18.91 19.56
N GLY A 112 3.52 -18.31 20.59
CA GLY A 112 3.53 -16.87 20.80
C GLY A 112 4.93 -16.25 20.79
N MET A 113 5.94 -16.90 21.41
CA MET A 113 7.33 -16.43 21.36
C MET A 113 7.90 -16.46 19.94
N VAL A 114 7.75 -17.60 19.25
CA VAL A 114 8.33 -17.79 17.90
C VAL A 114 7.71 -16.82 16.90
N PHE A 115 6.38 -16.67 16.91
CA PHE A 115 5.69 -15.73 16.01
C PHE A 115 6.02 -14.27 16.33
N THR A 116 6.16 -13.89 17.60
CA THR A 116 6.58 -12.52 17.96
C THR A 116 8.01 -12.24 17.50
N LEU A 117 8.92 -13.21 17.65
CA LEU A 117 10.29 -13.07 17.19
C LEU A 117 10.34 -12.94 15.66
N TRP A 118 9.63 -13.81 14.96
CA TRP A 118 9.52 -13.76 13.50
C TRP A 118 8.97 -12.41 13.02
N SER A 119 7.90 -11.89 13.62
CA SER A 119 7.26 -10.67 13.14
C SER A 119 8.17 -9.44 13.28
N ILE A 120 9.05 -9.42 14.28
CA ILE A 120 10.03 -8.35 14.50
C ILE A 120 11.24 -8.53 13.57
N ALA A 121 11.73 -9.76 13.41
CA ALA A 121 12.94 -10.05 12.64
C ALA A 121 12.70 -10.10 11.12
N ASP A 122 11.48 -10.43 10.69
CA ASP A 122 11.08 -10.65 9.29
C ASP A 122 12.01 -11.60 8.51
N ARG A 123 12.50 -12.65 9.18
CA ARG A 123 13.46 -13.61 8.61
C ARG A 123 12.78 -14.87 8.08
N ASP A 124 13.16 -15.27 6.87
CA ASP A 124 12.63 -16.48 6.21
C ASP A 124 13.09 -17.78 6.88
N ASP A 125 14.30 -17.85 7.42
CA ASP A 125 14.80 -19.04 8.11
C ASP A 125 14.00 -19.37 9.39
N ILE A 126 13.50 -18.36 10.10
CA ILE A 126 12.56 -18.54 11.22
C ILE A 126 11.19 -18.98 10.69
N ALA A 127 10.71 -18.40 9.59
CA ALA A 127 9.43 -18.76 8.99
C ALA A 127 9.40 -20.22 8.54
N GLU A 128 10.48 -20.73 7.94
CA GLU A 128 10.63 -22.13 7.54
C GLU A 128 10.49 -23.07 8.74
N LYS A 129 11.01 -22.70 9.91
CA LYS A 129 10.86 -23.49 11.14
C LYS A 129 9.42 -23.50 11.68
N ILE A 130 8.69 -22.40 11.53
CA ILE A 130 7.26 -22.32 11.85
C ILE A 130 6.46 -23.24 10.91
N GLU A 131 6.72 -23.17 9.60
CA GLU A 131 6.06 -23.97 8.56
C GLU A 131 6.35 -25.46 8.71
N ALA A 132 7.61 -25.85 8.88
CA ALA A 132 8.03 -27.25 8.99
C ALA A 132 7.40 -27.97 10.18
N LYS A 133 7.13 -27.24 11.27
CA LYS A 133 6.45 -27.77 12.46
C LYS A 133 4.92 -27.60 12.42
N GLY A 134 4.36 -27.02 11.37
CA GLY A 134 2.92 -26.76 11.29
C GLY A 134 2.40 -25.88 12.44
N ARG A 135 3.20 -24.93 12.93
CA ARG A 135 2.80 -24.08 14.06
C ARG A 135 1.73 -23.07 13.62
N HIS A 136 0.79 -22.82 14.54
CA HIS A 136 -0.23 -21.79 14.43
C HIS A 136 0.00 -20.69 15.46
N ALA A 137 -0.22 -19.44 15.05
CA ALA A 137 -0.12 -18.33 15.99
C ALA A 137 -1.30 -18.39 16.98
N PRO A 138 -1.07 -18.03 18.26
CA PRO A 138 -2.15 -18.00 19.26
C PRO A 138 -3.17 -16.87 19.01
N ALA A 139 -2.80 -15.86 18.22
CA ALA A 139 -3.67 -14.75 17.83
C ALA A 139 -3.97 -14.82 16.32
N LEU A 140 -5.24 -14.67 15.95
CA LEU A 140 -5.71 -14.85 14.58
C LEU A 140 -5.07 -13.85 13.61
N GLU A 141 -4.90 -12.60 14.03
CA GLU A 141 -4.26 -11.54 13.27
C GLU A 141 -2.78 -11.84 12.99
N MET A 142 -2.09 -12.53 13.92
CA MET A 142 -0.70 -12.92 13.74
C MET A 142 -0.57 -14.11 12.78
N ASP A 143 -1.51 -15.05 12.80
CA ASP A 143 -1.51 -16.18 11.86
C ASP A 143 -1.88 -15.72 10.44
N ALA A 144 -2.83 -14.78 10.33
CA ALA A 144 -3.16 -14.09 9.10
C ALA A 144 -1.96 -13.31 8.55
N LEU A 145 -1.30 -12.48 9.37
CA LEU A 145 -0.08 -11.76 9.00
C LEU A 145 0.99 -12.73 8.47
N PHE A 146 1.24 -13.81 9.20
CA PHE A 146 2.21 -14.83 8.79
C PHE A 146 1.87 -15.44 7.43
N GLY A 147 0.65 -15.92 7.25
CA GLY A 147 0.21 -16.51 5.99
C GLY A 147 0.32 -15.54 4.81
N LEU A 148 -0.15 -14.32 4.98
CA LEU A 148 -0.15 -13.31 3.92
C LEU A 148 1.28 -12.88 3.53
N VAL A 149 2.18 -12.69 4.49
CA VAL A 149 3.58 -12.35 4.23
C VAL A 149 4.32 -13.50 3.53
N ARG A 150 3.98 -14.75 3.86
CA ARG A 150 4.59 -15.96 3.29
C ARG A 150 3.99 -16.41 1.96
N GLY A 151 3.03 -15.67 1.40
CA GLY A 151 2.40 -16.06 0.14
C GLY A 151 1.41 -17.22 0.27
N ASN A 152 0.96 -17.52 1.49
CA ASN A 152 -0.04 -18.54 1.78
C ASN A 152 -1.36 -17.89 2.22
N PRO A 153 -2.19 -17.41 1.27
CA PRO A 153 -3.44 -16.71 1.60
C PRO A 153 -4.46 -17.62 2.31
N GLN A 154 -4.31 -18.95 2.23
CA GLN A 154 -5.26 -19.89 2.85
C GLN A 154 -5.32 -19.77 4.37
N ARG A 155 -4.23 -19.37 5.04
CA ARG A 155 -4.26 -19.12 6.49
C ARG A 155 -5.21 -17.99 6.87
N TYR A 156 -5.36 -16.97 6.02
CA TYR A 156 -6.35 -15.92 6.22
C TYR A 156 -7.74 -16.35 5.75
N LEU A 157 -7.85 -16.96 4.57
CA LEU A 157 -9.14 -17.33 3.98
C LEU A 157 -9.90 -18.38 4.81
N ALA A 158 -9.20 -19.21 5.56
CA ALA A 158 -9.78 -20.17 6.50
C ALA A 158 -10.41 -19.50 7.74
N LEU A 159 -10.10 -18.24 8.03
CA LEU A 159 -10.69 -17.49 9.13
C LEU A 159 -12.05 -16.92 8.72
N GLU A 160 -12.98 -16.82 9.67
CA GLU A 160 -14.22 -16.06 9.50
C GLU A 160 -13.95 -14.59 9.87
N ASP A 161 -13.93 -13.72 8.86
CA ASP A 161 -13.58 -12.30 8.98
C ASP A 161 -14.55 -11.46 8.12
N PRO A 162 -15.84 -11.38 8.51
CA PRO A 162 -16.87 -10.70 7.73
C PRO A 162 -16.74 -9.17 7.79
N ASP A 163 -16.13 -8.64 8.84
CA ASP A 163 -15.90 -7.20 9.06
C ASP A 163 -14.48 -6.74 8.66
N HIS A 164 -13.66 -7.67 8.16
CA HIS A 164 -12.26 -7.43 7.76
C HIS A 164 -11.34 -6.97 8.91
N SER A 165 -11.78 -7.09 10.17
CA SER A 165 -11.04 -6.61 11.34
C SER A 165 -9.77 -7.40 11.62
N ILE A 166 -9.75 -8.70 11.29
CA ILE A 166 -8.54 -9.53 11.44
C ILE A 166 -7.49 -9.10 10.43
N PHE A 167 -7.90 -8.90 9.17
CA PHE A 167 -6.99 -8.40 8.13
C PHE A 167 -6.44 -7.02 8.47
N GLU A 168 -7.30 -6.10 8.93
CA GLU A 168 -6.90 -4.75 9.33
C GLU A 168 -5.84 -4.76 10.43
N LYS A 169 -6.04 -5.56 11.48
CA LYS A 169 -5.05 -5.70 12.57
C LYS A 169 -3.73 -6.29 12.07
N ALA A 170 -3.78 -7.30 11.20
CA ALA A 170 -2.60 -7.88 10.58
C ALA A 170 -1.83 -6.83 9.76
N TRP A 171 -2.55 -6.01 8.97
CA TRP A 171 -1.97 -4.94 8.17
C TRP A 171 -1.32 -3.84 9.01
N LEU A 172 -1.98 -3.42 10.09
CA LEU A 172 -1.47 -2.42 11.02
C LEU A 172 -0.21 -2.92 11.75
N ALA A 173 -0.14 -4.20 12.07
CA ALA A 173 1.02 -4.82 12.71
C ALA A 173 2.22 -5.03 11.75
N ALA A 174 1.97 -5.07 10.43
CA ALA A 174 3.00 -5.33 9.43
C ALA A 174 3.99 -4.16 9.25
N THR A 175 5.27 -4.50 9.04
CA THR A 175 6.30 -3.55 8.57
C THR A 175 6.06 -3.14 7.11
N SER A 176 6.74 -2.09 6.62
CA SER A 176 6.65 -1.67 5.21
C SER A 176 7.02 -2.81 4.24
N THR A 177 8.09 -3.55 4.52
CA THR A 177 8.52 -4.71 3.72
C THR A 177 7.48 -5.83 3.73
N GLN A 178 6.88 -6.11 4.89
CA GLN A 178 5.82 -7.12 5.02
C GLN A 178 4.57 -6.70 4.25
N ARG A 179 4.18 -5.42 4.30
CA ARG A 179 3.07 -4.88 3.53
C ARG A 179 3.24 -5.09 2.03
N GLN A 180 4.44 -4.86 1.49
CA GLN A 180 4.73 -5.15 0.08
C GLN A 180 4.54 -6.63 -0.29
N ARG A 181 4.99 -7.54 0.58
CA ARG A 181 4.78 -8.99 0.40
C ARG A 181 3.29 -9.34 0.48
N ILE A 182 2.56 -8.77 1.43
CA ILE A 182 1.10 -8.94 1.54
C ILE A 182 0.41 -8.48 0.24
N SER A 183 0.71 -7.28 -0.27
CA SER A 183 0.15 -6.79 -1.53
C SER A 183 0.44 -7.74 -2.70
N THR A 184 1.66 -8.28 -2.77
CA THR A 184 2.04 -9.28 -3.78
C THR A 184 1.21 -10.57 -3.64
N THR A 185 0.99 -11.03 -2.41
CA THR A 185 0.17 -12.21 -2.13
C THR A 185 -1.29 -12.00 -2.52
N VAL A 186 -1.86 -10.81 -2.22
CA VAL A 186 -3.23 -10.45 -2.62
C VAL A 186 -3.36 -10.49 -4.13
N LEU A 187 -2.46 -9.83 -4.88
CA LEU A 187 -2.46 -9.82 -6.34
C LEU A 187 -2.37 -11.22 -6.96
N LYS A 188 -1.53 -12.09 -6.39
CA LYS A 188 -1.35 -13.47 -6.89
C LYS A 188 -2.51 -14.40 -6.54
N SER A 189 -3.22 -14.12 -5.45
CA SER A 189 -4.29 -15.00 -4.94
C SER A 189 -5.52 -15.07 -5.85
N GLN A 190 -5.77 -14.01 -6.62
CA GLN A 190 -6.98 -13.83 -7.44
C GLN A 190 -8.28 -14.10 -6.66
N ASN A 191 -8.30 -13.85 -5.35
CA ASN A 191 -9.44 -14.14 -4.50
C ASN A 191 -10.22 -12.86 -4.14
N PRO A 192 -11.49 -12.71 -4.56
CA PRO A 192 -12.28 -11.51 -4.32
C PRO A 192 -12.42 -11.13 -2.84
N ARG A 193 -12.56 -12.11 -1.94
CA ARG A 193 -12.69 -11.87 -0.50
C ARG A 193 -11.41 -11.26 0.09
N LEU A 194 -10.25 -11.72 -0.39
CA LEU A 194 -8.97 -11.20 0.04
C LEU A 194 -8.72 -9.79 -0.51
N VAL A 195 -9.14 -9.50 -1.74
CA VAL A 195 -9.07 -8.16 -2.32
C VAL A 195 -9.97 -7.18 -1.55
N ALA A 196 -11.19 -7.59 -1.20
CA ALA A 196 -12.10 -6.75 -0.40
C ALA A 196 -11.54 -6.44 1.00
N ALA A 197 -10.98 -7.43 1.69
CA ALA A 197 -10.33 -7.23 2.99
C ALA A 197 -9.10 -6.30 2.89
N TYR A 198 -8.33 -6.44 1.80
CA TYR A 198 -7.21 -5.56 1.51
C TYR A 198 -7.66 -4.13 1.23
N ASP A 199 -8.66 -3.91 0.38
CA ASP A 199 -9.18 -2.55 0.13
C ASP A 199 -9.72 -1.91 1.42
N HIS A 200 -10.43 -2.68 2.26
CA HIS A 200 -10.94 -2.21 3.55
C HIS A 200 -9.84 -1.79 4.53
N ALA A 201 -8.78 -2.57 4.67
CA ALA A 201 -7.75 -2.31 5.67
C ALA A 201 -6.85 -1.12 5.33
N VAL A 202 -6.75 -0.76 4.05
CA VAL A 202 -5.72 0.17 3.60
C VAL A 202 -6.26 1.60 3.39
N LYS A 203 -7.59 1.80 3.35
CA LYS A 203 -8.41 3.04 3.22
C LYS A 203 -7.76 4.33 2.67
N GLU A 204 -6.71 4.86 3.29
CA GLU A 204 -6.08 6.15 2.93
C GLU A 204 -4.59 6.05 2.51
N GLY A 205 -3.95 4.87 2.60
CA GLY A 205 -2.49 4.72 2.49
C GLY A 205 -1.94 3.96 1.28
N HIS A 206 -2.70 3.79 0.20
CA HIS A 206 -2.32 2.91 -0.93
C HIS A 206 -2.45 3.55 -2.31
N ASP A 207 -1.69 2.97 -3.25
CA ASP A 207 -1.83 3.18 -4.68
C ASP A 207 -3.14 2.50 -5.15
N PRO A 208 -4.20 3.26 -5.51
CA PRO A 208 -5.48 2.71 -5.96
C PRO A 208 -5.34 1.81 -7.19
N GLN A 209 -4.25 1.97 -7.95
CA GLN A 209 -3.97 1.14 -9.12
C GLN A 209 -3.76 -0.32 -8.77
N LEU A 210 -3.16 -0.65 -7.62
CA LEU A 210 -2.92 -2.03 -7.22
C LEU A 210 -4.22 -2.81 -6.99
N VAL A 211 -5.23 -2.16 -6.40
CA VAL A 211 -6.55 -2.79 -6.18
C VAL A 211 -7.25 -2.98 -7.52
N ILE A 212 -7.19 -1.99 -8.41
CA ILE A 212 -7.74 -2.09 -9.76
C ILE A 212 -7.13 -3.27 -10.51
N GLU A 213 -5.80 -3.41 -10.51
CA GLU A 213 -5.11 -4.54 -11.15
C GLU A 213 -5.48 -5.88 -10.50
N ALA A 214 -5.62 -5.93 -9.17
CA ALA A 214 -6.10 -7.13 -8.49
C ALA A 214 -7.51 -7.54 -8.94
N LEU A 215 -8.43 -6.57 -9.02
CA LEU A 215 -9.81 -6.79 -9.45
C LEU A 215 -9.90 -7.22 -10.91
N LYS A 216 -9.09 -6.62 -11.80
CA LYS A 216 -8.93 -7.03 -13.20
C LYS A 216 -8.52 -8.50 -13.30
N LEU A 217 -7.53 -8.92 -12.51
CA LEU A 217 -7.04 -10.31 -12.49
C LEU A 217 -8.08 -11.29 -11.89
N CYS A 218 -8.86 -10.86 -10.90
CA CYS A 218 -9.92 -11.69 -10.32
C CYS A 218 -11.16 -11.84 -11.22
N GLY A 219 -11.34 -10.94 -12.19
CA GLY A 219 -12.57 -10.86 -12.99
C GLY A 219 -13.79 -10.39 -12.20
N ASP A 220 -13.59 -9.70 -11.07
CA ASP A 220 -14.68 -9.14 -10.27
C ASP A 220 -15.07 -7.76 -10.82
N HIS A 221 -15.89 -7.78 -11.87
CA HIS A 221 -16.30 -6.57 -12.58
C HIS A 221 -17.32 -5.71 -11.81
N ASP A 222 -18.06 -6.30 -10.86
CA ASP A 222 -18.99 -5.55 -10.01
C ASP A 222 -18.17 -4.68 -9.03
N ALA A 223 -17.21 -5.28 -8.32
CA ALA A 223 -16.30 -4.54 -7.43
C ALA A 223 -15.43 -3.54 -8.20
N LEU A 224 -15.02 -3.87 -9.43
CA LEU A 224 -14.27 -2.95 -10.29
C LEU A 224 -15.08 -1.71 -10.68
N LEU A 225 -16.39 -1.86 -10.93
CA LEU A 225 -17.29 -0.74 -11.19
C LEU A 225 -17.45 0.12 -9.93
N ASP A 226 -17.71 -0.49 -8.78
CA ASP A 226 -17.87 0.25 -7.52
C ASP A 226 -16.59 1.02 -7.15
N ARG A 227 -15.41 0.46 -7.49
CA ARG A 227 -14.12 1.11 -7.22
C ARG A 227 -13.88 2.39 -8.03
N LEU A 228 -14.65 2.62 -9.10
CA LEU A 228 -14.59 3.89 -9.83
C LEU A 228 -14.98 5.09 -8.95
N HIS A 229 -15.73 4.85 -7.88
CA HIS A 229 -16.09 5.89 -6.92
C HIS A 229 -14.83 6.52 -6.27
N GLY A 230 -14.71 7.84 -6.40
CA GLY A 230 -13.61 8.65 -5.90
C GLY A 230 -12.37 8.71 -6.79
N LEU A 231 -12.31 7.93 -7.88
CA LEU A 231 -11.20 7.94 -8.85
C LEU A 231 -11.35 9.10 -9.84
N PRO A 232 -10.23 9.67 -10.33
CA PRO A 232 -10.27 10.60 -11.45
C PRO A 232 -10.74 9.89 -12.72
N PHE A 233 -11.41 10.63 -13.60
CA PHE A 233 -11.97 10.10 -14.84
C PHE A 233 -10.91 9.47 -15.75
N THR A 234 -9.67 9.97 -15.74
CA THR A 234 -8.53 9.32 -16.42
C THR A 234 -8.33 7.86 -16.00
N SER A 235 -8.32 7.57 -14.70
CA SER A 235 -8.19 6.21 -14.19
C SER A 235 -9.42 5.37 -14.52
N ALA A 236 -10.62 5.98 -14.52
CA ALA A 236 -11.83 5.28 -14.95
C ALA A 236 -11.78 4.89 -16.44
N LEU A 237 -11.20 5.74 -17.31
CA LEU A 237 -11.02 5.42 -18.72
C LEU A 237 -10.08 4.21 -18.93
N GLU A 238 -9.07 4.01 -18.09
CA GLU A 238 -8.21 2.80 -18.13
C GLU A 238 -9.01 1.54 -17.83
N VAL A 239 -9.96 1.61 -16.89
CA VAL A 239 -10.87 0.52 -16.56
C VAL A 239 -11.86 0.26 -17.71
N VAL A 240 -12.38 1.32 -18.33
CA VAL A 240 -13.26 1.20 -19.51
C VAL A 240 -12.52 0.59 -20.70
N ALA A 241 -11.27 0.98 -20.94
CA ALA A 241 -10.42 0.36 -21.96
C ALA A 241 -10.22 -1.14 -21.68
N PHE A 242 -9.97 -1.52 -20.43
CA PHE A 242 -9.88 -2.92 -20.04
C PHE A 242 -11.19 -3.69 -20.29
N TRP A 243 -12.37 -3.10 -20.03
CA TRP A 243 -13.65 -3.74 -20.37
C TRP A 243 -13.90 -3.85 -21.87
N GLU A 244 -13.38 -2.92 -22.66
CA GLU A 244 -13.40 -2.98 -24.12
C GLU A 244 -12.57 -4.17 -24.63
N GLU A 245 -11.34 -4.29 -24.14
CA GLU A 245 -10.38 -5.33 -24.55
C GLU A 245 -10.76 -6.73 -24.05
N SER A 246 -11.13 -6.85 -22.78
CA SER A 246 -11.42 -8.15 -22.14
C SER A 246 -12.84 -8.68 -22.43
N GLY A 247 -13.78 -7.79 -22.78
CA GLY A 247 -15.19 -8.12 -22.93
C GLY A 247 -15.94 -8.43 -21.61
N GLY A 248 -15.26 -8.36 -20.46
CA GLY A 248 -15.84 -8.63 -19.15
C GLY A 248 -16.87 -7.60 -18.71
N ARG A 249 -17.93 -8.01 -18.00
CA ARG A 249 -19.03 -7.13 -17.57
C ARG A 249 -19.46 -7.40 -16.13
N PRO A 250 -19.95 -6.38 -15.40
CA PRO A 250 -20.63 -6.56 -14.12
C PRO A 250 -21.80 -7.55 -14.25
N LYS A 251 -22.09 -8.28 -13.17
CA LYS A 251 -23.24 -9.21 -13.12
C LYS A 251 -24.54 -8.46 -12.89
N ASN A 252 -24.49 -7.34 -12.17
CA ASN A 252 -25.66 -6.50 -11.95
C ASN A 252 -26.18 -5.92 -13.28
N PRO A 253 -27.48 -6.10 -13.64
CA PRO A 253 -28.04 -5.56 -14.87
C PRO A 253 -27.85 -4.04 -15.06
N SER A 254 -27.97 -3.25 -13.98
CA SER A 254 -27.78 -1.80 -14.07
C SER A 254 -26.32 -1.43 -14.34
N GLY A 255 -25.39 -2.06 -13.60
CA GLY A 255 -23.95 -1.89 -13.81
C GLY A 255 -23.51 -2.34 -15.20
N LYS A 256 -24.06 -3.46 -15.69
CA LYS A 256 -23.81 -3.96 -17.04
C LYS A 256 -24.22 -2.95 -18.11
N ALA A 257 -25.42 -2.37 -18.02
CA ALA A 257 -25.91 -1.40 -18.99
C ALA A 257 -25.03 -0.13 -19.01
N VAL A 258 -24.59 0.35 -17.84
CA VAL A 258 -23.68 1.49 -17.71
C VAL A 258 -22.33 1.18 -18.35
N VAL A 259 -21.74 0.02 -18.06
CA VAL A 259 -20.45 -0.38 -18.65
C VAL A 259 -20.56 -0.55 -20.17
N GLU A 260 -21.65 -1.11 -20.68
CA GLU A 260 -21.87 -1.23 -22.13
C GLU A 260 -21.99 0.14 -22.81
N ALA A 261 -22.73 1.08 -22.21
CA ALA A 261 -22.83 2.45 -22.72
C ALA A 261 -21.47 3.18 -22.69
N ALA A 262 -20.72 3.06 -21.59
CA ALA A 262 -19.39 3.65 -21.47
C ALA A 262 -18.40 3.09 -22.50
N VAL A 263 -18.41 1.76 -22.71
CA VAL A 263 -17.55 1.10 -23.72
C VAL A 263 -17.96 1.52 -25.15
N ALA A 264 -19.25 1.69 -25.43
CA ALA A 264 -19.70 2.17 -26.73
C ALA A 264 -19.17 3.58 -27.03
N LEU A 265 -19.30 4.50 -26.07
CA LEU A 265 -18.75 5.86 -26.19
C LEU A 265 -17.22 5.86 -26.31
N TYR A 266 -16.53 4.98 -25.56
CA TYR A 266 -15.07 4.86 -25.60
C TYR A 266 -14.57 4.49 -27.00
N ARG A 267 -15.25 3.57 -27.70
CA ARG A 267 -14.89 3.13 -29.06
C ARG A 267 -14.91 4.22 -30.11
N GLU A 268 -15.66 5.30 -29.88
CA GLU A 268 -15.75 6.43 -30.79
C GLU A 268 -14.58 7.42 -30.61
N LEU A 269 -13.95 7.45 -29.43
CA LEU A 269 -12.88 8.40 -29.10
C LEU A 269 -11.66 8.33 -30.04
N PRO A 270 -11.12 7.15 -30.42
CA PRO A 270 -9.94 7.07 -31.28
C PRO A 270 -10.09 7.78 -32.62
N GLY A 271 -11.30 7.80 -33.19
CA GLY A 271 -11.59 8.48 -34.47
C GLY A 271 -11.62 10.01 -34.37
N LEU A 272 -11.77 10.54 -33.14
CA LEU A 272 -11.85 11.97 -32.85
C LEU A 272 -10.51 12.56 -32.39
N LEU A 273 -9.56 11.70 -32.01
CA LEU A 273 -8.22 12.14 -31.65
C LEU A 273 -7.52 12.76 -32.87
N PRO A 274 -6.73 13.83 -32.69
CA PRO A 274 -5.93 14.40 -33.77
C PRO A 274 -5.04 13.31 -34.37
N GLU A 275 -4.92 13.25 -35.70
CA GLU A 275 -3.96 12.37 -36.36
C GLU A 275 -2.57 12.59 -35.75
N LEU A 276 -2.10 11.61 -34.99
CA LEU A 276 -0.72 11.54 -34.52
C LEU A 276 0.14 11.53 -35.77
N ARG A 277 0.86 12.64 -36.04
CA ARG A 277 1.89 12.67 -37.07
C ARG A 277 3.00 11.69 -36.67
N LEU A 278 2.83 10.44 -37.06
CA LEU A 278 3.75 9.34 -36.84
C LEU A 278 4.91 9.45 -37.82
N SER A 279 5.86 10.31 -37.48
CA SER A 279 7.26 10.00 -37.76
C SER A 279 8.06 10.43 -36.54
N ARG A 280 8.11 9.55 -35.53
CA ARG A 280 9.07 9.73 -34.44
C ARG A 280 10.45 9.76 -35.07
N PRO A 281 11.25 10.82 -34.88
CA PRO A 281 12.62 10.80 -35.39
C PRO A 281 13.36 9.58 -34.83
N PRO A 282 14.14 8.84 -35.63
CA PRO A 282 14.87 7.67 -35.13
C PRO A 282 15.77 8.07 -33.95
N GLY A 283 15.73 7.26 -32.89
CA GLY A 283 16.45 7.54 -31.63
C GLY A 283 15.69 8.42 -30.63
N THR A 284 14.46 8.85 -30.91
CA THR A 284 13.62 9.57 -29.94
C THR A 284 12.69 8.61 -29.19
N ARG A 285 12.40 8.95 -27.93
CA ARG A 285 11.48 8.20 -27.06
C ARG A 285 10.41 9.15 -26.53
N ASP A 286 9.19 8.63 -26.42
CA ASP A 286 8.09 9.35 -25.78
C ASP A 286 8.38 9.53 -24.28
N ILE A 287 8.27 10.78 -23.80
CA ILE A 287 8.71 11.14 -22.45
C ILE A 287 7.81 10.55 -21.37
N PHE A 288 6.50 10.47 -21.60
CA PHE A 288 5.55 9.89 -20.66
C PHE A 288 5.75 8.39 -20.56
N SER A 289 5.90 7.70 -21.70
CA SER A 289 6.23 6.28 -21.75
C SER A 289 7.53 5.96 -21.02
N PHE A 290 8.56 6.81 -21.18
CA PHE A 290 9.82 6.69 -20.43
C PHE A 290 9.62 6.84 -18.92
N TRP A 291 8.83 7.82 -18.47
CA TRP A 291 8.55 8.02 -17.05
C TRP A 291 7.74 6.88 -16.45
N THR A 292 6.71 6.38 -17.15
CA THR A 292 5.91 5.23 -16.71
C THR A 292 6.78 4.00 -16.49
N GLU A 293 7.67 3.68 -17.44
CA GLU A 293 8.58 2.54 -17.27
C GLU A 293 9.60 2.73 -16.15
N ARG A 294 10.16 3.95 -16.02
CA ARG A 294 11.19 4.25 -15.01
C ARG A 294 10.64 4.20 -13.58
N TYR A 295 9.44 4.74 -13.35
CA TYR A 295 8.86 4.87 -12.02
C TYR A 295 7.87 3.75 -11.68
N GLY A 296 7.74 2.73 -12.54
CA GLY A 296 6.84 1.60 -12.37
C GLY A 296 6.90 0.93 -10.99
N SER A 297 8.06 0.82 -10.36
CA SER A 297 8.21 0.22 -9.02
C SER A 297 8.03 1.19 -7.84
N GLY A 298 7.99 2.51 -8.07
CA GLY A 298 7.82 3.53 -7.01
C GLY A 298 9.04 3.79 -6.12
N GLU A 299 10.03 2.89 -6.07
CA GLU A 299 11.22 3.02 -5.23
C GLU A 299 12.06 4.27 -5.53
N LEU A 300 12.18 4.63 -6.81
CA LEU A 300 12.94 5.81 -7.26
C LEU A 300 12.14 7.11 -7.14
N GLN A 301 10.85 7.04 -6.88
CA GLN A 301 9.94 8.18 -6.97
C GLN A 301 10.22 9.21 -5.88
N GLU A 302 10.27 8.79 -4.61
CA GLU A 302 10.52 9.70 -3.48
C GLU A 302 11.91 10.34 -3.57
N GLN A 303 12.92 9.58 -4.00
CA GLN A 303 14.28 10.08 -4.17
C GLN A 303 14.34 11.13 -5.28
N ASP A 304 13.70 10.87 -6.43
CA ASP A 304 13.77 11.75 -7.59
C ASP A 304 12.87 13.00 -7.44
N LEU A 305 11.87 13.02 -6.54
CA LEU A 305 11.09 14.23 -6.21
C LEU A 305 11.94 15.38 -5.66
N SER A 306 13.08 15.07 -5.01
CA SER A 306 14.04 16.04 -4.48
C SER A 306 15.29 16.19 -5.34
N SER A 307 15.30 15.61 -6.55
CA SER A 307 16.45 15.67 -7.46
C SER A 307 16.77 17.12 -7.89
N PRO A 308 18.04 17.49 -8.07
CA PRO A 308 18.41 18.78 -8.67
C PRO A 308 18.00 18.88 -10.16
N ASP A 309 17.85 17.74 -10.85
CA ASP A 309 17.45 17.66 -12.26
C ASP A 309 15.91 17.83 -12.42
N PRO A 310 15.43 18.88 -13.14
CA PRO A 310 14.00 19.13 -13.34
C PRO A 310 13.28 18.03 -14.13
N PHE A 311 13.96 17.29 -15.01
CA PHE A 311 13.32 16.19 -15.76
C PHE A 311 13.10 14.95 -14.90
N ARG A 312 13.99 14.69 -13.93
CA ARG A 312 13.78 13.64 -12.92
C ARG A 312 12.64 13.99 -11.98
N ARG A 313 12.60 15.25 -11.51
CA ARG A 313 11.47 15.73 -10.69
C ARG A 313 10.16 15.65 -11.45
N ALA A 314 10.13 16.08 -12.72
CA ALA A 314 8.95 15.99 -13.57
C ALA A 314 8.44 14.55 -13.72
N GLY A 315 9.32 13.58 -13.96
CA GLY A 315 8.92 12.17 -14.05
C GLY A 315 8.40 11.59 -12.73
N ALA A 316 9.06 11.91 -11.62
CA ALA A 316 8.62 11.51 -10.29
C ALA A 316 7.28 12.16 -9.89
N LEU A 317 7.06 13.42 -10.30
CA LEU A 317 5.79 14.14 -10.13
C LEU A 317 4.68 13.54 -10.98
N PHE A 318 4.95 13.22 -12.25
CA PHE A 318 3.99 12.56 -13.14
C PHE A 318 3.50 11.24 -12.54
N ALA A 319 4.45 10.36 -12.17
CA ALA A 319 4.14 9.07 -11.54
C ALA A 319 3.43 9.26 -10.19
N GLY A 320 3.88 10.21 -9.37
CA GLY A 320 3.28 10.46 -8.06
C GLY A 320 1.90 11.08 -8.09
N ALA A 321 1.63 11.92 -9.08
CA ALA A 321 0.30 12.48 -9.31
C ALA A 321 -0.69 11.38 -9.75
N GLN A 322 -0.28 10.47 -10.65
CA GLN A 322 -1.11 9.33 -11.05
C GLN A 322 -1.43 8.39 -9.89
N ARG A 323 -0.45 8.15 -9.00
CA ARG A 323 -0.60 7.27 -7.82
C ARG A 323 -1.25 7.91 -6.61
N GLY A 324 -1.58 9.20 -6.69
CA GLY A 324 -2.12 9.95 -5.55
C GLY A 324 -1.14 10.14 -4.39
N SER A 325 0.16 9.89 -4.58
CA SER A 325 1.17 10.01 -3.52
C SER A 325 1.64 11.44 -3.30
N VAL A 326 1.31 12.36 -4.22
CA VAL A 326 1.62 13.79 -4.10
C VAL A 326 0.32 14.57 -3.83
N PRO A 327 0.25 15.37 -2.74
CA PRO A 327 -0.95 16.14 -2.42
C PRO A 327 -1.35 17.11 -3.54
N ARG A 328 -2.66 17.23 -3.79
CA ARG A 328 -3.21 18.10 -4.86
C ARG A 328 -2.81 19.57 -4.70
N SER A 329 -2.70 20.06 -3.46
CA SER A 329 -2.22 21.42 -3.16
C SER A 329 -0.80 21.66 -3.69
N ARG A 330 0.08 20.67 -3.54
CA ARG A 330 1.45 20.70 -4.06
C ARG A 330 1.47 20.64 -5.58
N LEU A 331 0.60 19.83 -6.18
CA LEU A 331 0.46 19.78 -7.65
C LEU A 331 0.03 21.14 -8.21
N GLN A 332 -0.97 21.78 -7.59
CA GLN A 332 -1.45 23.12 -7.96
C GLN A 332 -0.35 24.19 -7.83
N GLU A 333 0.44 24.14 -6.74
CA GLU A 333 1.57 25.05 -6.56
C GLU A 333 2.61 24.90 -7.68
N ILE A 334 2.91 23.67 -8.09
CA ILE A 334 3.87 23.38 -9.17
C ILE A 334 3.32 23.82 -10.52
N THR A 335 2.03 23.68 -10.79
CA THR A 335 1.41 24.21 -12.02
C THR A 335 1.60 25.72 -12.15
N LEU A 336 1.67 26.45 -11.03
CA LEU A 336 1.91 27.90 -11.02
C LEU A 336 3.39 28.26 -11.04
N ASN A 337 4.19 27.65 -10.17
CA ASN A 337 5.54 28.09 -9.81
C ASN A 337 6.66 27.14 -10.28
N GLY A 338 6.32 25.97 -10.81
CA GLY A 338 7.26 24.95 -11.25
C GLY A 338 8.05 25.32 -12.51
N THR A 339 9.07 24.53 -12.80
CA THR A 339 9.80 24.58 -14.08
C THR A 339 8.94 24.05 -15.22
N TRP A 340 9.25 24.41 -16.47
CA TRP A 340 8.46 23.96 -17.61
C TRP A 340 8.34 22.42 -17.76
N PRO A 341 9.34 21.58 -17.42
CA PRO A 341 9.17 20.12 -17.46
C PRO A 341 8.20 19.63 -16.39
N GLU A 342 8.20 20.23 -15.21
CA GLU A 342 7.29 19.89 -14.11
C GLU A 342 5.86 20.32 -14.46
N LYS A 343 5.70 21.50 -15.07
CA LYS A 343 4.42 21.95 -15.62
C LYS A 343 3.94 21.02 -16.73
N LEU A 344 4.81 20.60 -17.65
CA LEU A 344 4.50 19.59 -18.68
C LEU A 344 3.98 18.29 -18.08
N ALA A 345 4.64 17.80 -17.03
CA ALA A 345 4.25 16.56 -16.34
C ALA A 345 2.85 16.66 -15.71
N LEU A 346 2.43 17.85 -15.29
CA LEU A 346 1.13 18.07 -14.65
C LEU A 346 0.05 18.58 -15.61
N HIS A 347 0.43 18.96 -16.83
CA HIS A 347 -0.45 19.63 -17.81
C HIS A 347 -1.74 18.86 -18.11
N TYR A 348 -1.70 17.52 -18.00
CA TYR A 348 -2.83 16.61 -18.25
C TYR A 348 -3.49 16.10 -16.96
N LEU A 349 -2.89 16.37 -15.79
CA LEU A 349 -3.29 15.79 -14.49
C LEU A 349 -3.93 16.82 -13.56
N VAL A 350 -3.79 18.12 -13.85
CA VAL A 350 -4.43 19.20 -13.09
C VAL A 350 -4.91 20.28 -14.04
N ALA A 351 -6.18 20.65 -13.97
CA ALA A 351 -6.71 21.83 -14.64
C ALA A 351 -5.93 23.07 -14.18
N ALA A 352 -5.10 23.62 -15.07
CA ALA A 352 -4.34 24.83 -14.79
C ALA A 352 -5.26 26.06 -14.88
N PRO A 353 -5.09 27.07 -14.02
CA PRO A 353 -5.73 28.36 -14.24
C PRO A 353 -5.30 28.94 -15.59
N GLU A 354 -6.19 29.72 -16.22
CA GLU A 354 -6.01 30.27 -17.57
C GLU A 354 -4.65 30.97 -17.73
N ALA A 355 -4.06 30.78 -18.91
CA ALA A 355 -2.70 31.16 -19.25
C ALA A 355 -2.42 32.64 -18.94
N GLY A 356 -1.73 32.88 -17.83
CA GLY A 356 -1.24 34.20 -17.42
C GLY A 356 -0.10 34.14 -16.40
N SER A 357 0.36 32.96 -15.99
CA SER A 357 1.42 32.81 -14.99
C SER A 357 2.81 32.99 -15.62
N ARG A 358 3.38 34.19 -15.42
CA ARG A 358 4.82 34.57 -15.45
C ARG A 358 5.74 33.88 -16.48
N GLN A 359 6.22 34.67 -17.45
CA GLN A 359 7.45 34.50 -18.25
C GLN A 359 7.99 33.06 -18.38
N GLU A 360 7.26 32.20 -19.07
CA GLU A 360 7.82 30.93 -19.53
C GLU A 360 8.67 31.17 -20.78
N HIS A 361 9.85 30.54 -20.84
CA HIS A 361 10.74 30.60 -22.01
C HIS A 361 10.41 29.52 -23.06
N VAL A 362 9.27 28.83 -22.90
CA VAL A 362 8.80 27.75 -23.77
C VAL A 362 7.48 28.19 -24.43
N CYS A 363 7.34 27.87 -25.72
CA CYS A 363 6.12 28.12 -26.47
C CYS A 363 5.30 26.82 -26.58
N TRP A 364 4.09 26.83 -26.02
CA TRP A 364 3.15 25.71 -26.13
C TRP A 364 2.44 25.77 -27.49
N LEU A 365 2.77 24.85 -28.38
CA LEU A 365 2.21 24.81 -29.74
C LEU A 365 0.73 24.41 -29.76
N ARG A 366 0.30 23.66 -28.75
CA ARG A 366 -1.08 23.24 -28.48
C ARG A 366 -1.29 23.24 -26.97
N PRO A 367 -1.54 24.39 -26.33
CA PRO A 367 -1.98 24.37 -24.94
C PRO A 367 -3.27 23.55 -24.90
N GLN A 368 -3.34 22.48 -24.10
CA GLN A 368 -4.61 21.77 -23.94
C GLN A 368 -5.72 22.76 -23.56
N ASP A 369 -6.88 22.59 -24.17
CA ASP A 369 -8.10 23.22 -23.70
C ASP A 369 -8.31 22.83 -22.24
N ASN A 370 -8.37 23.83 -21.37
CA ASN A 370 -8.61 23.67 -19.93
C ASN A 370 -9.83 22.78 -19.64
N ILE A 371 -10.78 22.71 -20.59
CA ILE A 371 -11.98 21.89 -20.53
C ILE A 371 -11.68 20.39 -20.54
N VAL A 372 -10.81 19.90 -21.44
CA VAL A 372 -10.49 18.45 -21.52
C VAL A 372 -9.74 18.01 -20.26
N ALA A 373 -8.76 18.79 -19.83
CA ALA A 373 -8.03 18.52 -18.58
C ALA A 373 -8.97 18.55 -17.36
N ALA A 374 -9.93 19.48 -17.33
CA ALA A 374 -10.95 19.52 -16.28
C ALA A 374 -11.81 18.24 -16.28
N ILE A 375 -12.37 17.85 -17.43
CA ILE A 375 -13.16 16.60 -17.56
C ILE A 375 -12.36 15.37 -17.11
N LEU A 376 -11.12 15.24 -17.58
CA LEU A 376 -10.23 14.11 -17.27
C LEU A 376 -9.84 14.03 -15.78
N THR A 377 -9.81 15.17 -15.08
CA THR A 377 -9.41 15.24 -13.68
C THR A 377 -10.58 15.26 -12.70
N THR A 378 -11.83 15.34 -13.20
CA THR A 378 -13.04 15.19 -12.40
C THR A 378 -13.02 13.83 -11.71
N ARG A 379 -13.24 13.82 -10.39
CA ARG A 379 -13.38 12.58 -9.62
C ARG A 379 -14.81 12.10 -9.69
N LEU A 380 -15.05 10.81 -9.87
CA LEU A 380 -16.39 10.24 -9.88
C LEU A 380 -16.95 10.16 -8.43
N PRO A 381 -18.26 10.39 -8.22
CA PRO A 381 -19.22 10.96 -9.17
C PRO A 381 -19.04 12.47 -9.40
N GLY A 382 -18.31 13.19 -8.55
CA GLY A 382 -18.18 14.65 -8.67
C GLY A 382 -19.48 15.36 -8.28
N SER A 383 -19.56 16.67 -8.53
CA SER A 383 -20.80 17.42 -8.30
C SER A 383 -21.59 17.64 -9.60
N LEU A 384 -22.91 17.76 -9.46
CA LEU A 384 -23.81 18.11 -10.56
C LEU A 384 -23.46 19.50 -11.12
N GLU A 385 -23.13 20.45 -10.25
CA GLU A 385 -22.71 21.81 -10.61
C GLU A 385 -21.42 21.80 -11.47
N GLU A 386 -20.41 21.01 -11.09
CA GLU A 386 -19.16 20.89 -11.85
C GLU A 386 -19.44 20.33 -13.25
N SER A 387 -20.32 19.33 -13.33
CA SER A 387 -20.70 18.68 -14.59
C SER A 387 -21.52 19.61 -15.49
N ALA A 388 -22.45 20.39 -14.92
CA ALA A 388 -23.24 21.39 -15.63
C ALA A 388 -22.38 22.57 -16.13
N LEU A 389 -21.41 23.01 -15.32
CA LEU A 389 -20.44 24.04 -15.70
C LEU A 389 -19.57 23.56 -16.86
N LEU A 390 -19.08 22.32 -16.81
CA LEU A 390 -18.34 21.70 -17.91
C LEU A 390 -19.20 21.59 -19.17
N ALA A 391 -20.46 21.18 -19.05
CA ALA A 391 -21.41 21.16 -20.16
C ALA A 391 -21.57 22.55 -20.79
N GLY A 392 -21.82 23.60 -19.99
CA GLY A 392 -21.95 24.97 -20.47
C GLY A 392 -20.70 25.47 -21.22
N ARG A 393 -19.50 25.10 -20.76
CA ARG A 393 -18.23 25.45 -21.43
C ARG A 393 -18.02 24.72 -22.75
N VAL A 394 -18.45 23.47 -22.86
CA VAL A 394 -18.39 22.70 -24.12
C VAL A 394 -19.36 23.26 -25.17
N HIS A 395 -20.53 23.74 -24.75
CA HIS A 395 -21.56 24.27 -25.68
C HIS A 395 -21.28 25.72 -26.15
N THR A 396 -20.54 26.51 -25.38
CA THR A 396 -20.17 27.89 -25.75
C THR A 396 -18.96 27.98 -26.70
N GLY A 397 -18.27 26.85 -26.96
CA GLY A 397 -16.95 26.79 -27.61
C GLY A 397 -16.87 26.74 -29.14
N SER A 398 -17.80 26.13 -29.89
CA SER A 398 -17.76 26.12 -31.38
C SER A 398 -18.95 25.42 -32.07
N GLY A 399 -19.14 25.71 -33.37
CA GLY A 399 -20.16 25.14 -34.26
C GLY A 399 -19.94 23.66 -34.65
N SER A 400 -20.91 23.08 -35.37
CA SER A 400 -21.13 21.63 -35.50
C SER A 400 -19.98 20.77 -36.07
N ASP A 401 -18.99 21.37 -36.73
CA ASP A 401 -17.97 20.64 -37.53
C ASP A 401 -16.58 20.57 -36.87
N ASP A 402 -16.44 20.99 -35.61
CA ASP A 402 -15.17 20.95 -34.88
C ASP A 402 -14.96 19.59 -34.17
N ARG A 403 -14.03 18.77 -34.69
CA ARG A 403 -13.64 17.48 -34.09
C ARG A 403 -13.19 17.60 -32.64
N SER A 404 -12.59 18.72 -32.24
CA SER A 404 -12.18 18.96 -30.86
C SER A 404 -13.39 19.09 -29.94
N ALA A 405 -14.42 19.82 -30.38
CA ALA A 405 -15.68 19.97 -29.64
C ALA A 405 -16.47 18.66 -29.59
N GLU A 406 -16.40 17.82 -30.63
CA GLU A 406 -16.99 16.48 -30.62
C GLU A 406 -16.29 15.55 -29.61
N LEU A 407 -14.95 15.58 -29.55
CA LEU A 407 -14.18 14.86 -28.54
C LEU A 407 -14.57 15.28 -27.12
N GLN A 408 -14.66 16.59 -26.86
CA GLN A 408 -15.08 17.13 -25.57
C GLN A 408 -16.49 16.68 -25.17
N ARG A 409 -17.45 16.73 -26.12
CA ARG A 409 -18.82 16.23 -25.90
C ARG A 409 -18.85 14.74 -25.58
N LYS A 410 -18.08 13.92 -26.29
CA LYS A 410 -18.02 12.46 -26.05
C LYS A 410 -17.38 12.10 -24.72
N LEU A 411 -16.30 12.79 -24.33
CA LEU A 411 -15.69 12.62 -23.01
C LEU A 411 -16.67 13.00 -21.89
N LEU A 412 -17.40 14.10 -22.06
CA LEU A 412 -18.42 14.53 -21.09
C LEU A 412 -19.60 13.56 -21.01
N GLN A 413 -20.08 13.04 -22.14
CA GLN A 413 -21.11 12.00 -22.17
C GLN A 413 -20.67 10.74 -21.44
N LEU A 414 -19.43 10.29 -21.66
CA LEU A 414 -18.89 9.10 -21.01
C LEU A 414 -18.75 9.33 -19.49
N LEU A 415 -18.24 10.49 -19.09
CA LEU A 415 -18.22 10.92 -17.69
C LEU A 415 -19.63 10.88 -17.09
N GLY A 416 -20.61 11.50 -17.75
CA GLY A 416 -22.01 11.54 -17.29
C GLY A 416 -22.64 10.16 -17.10
N VAL A 417 -22.40 9.22 -18.02
CA VAL A 417 -22.86 7.82 -17.89
C VAL A 417 -22.33 7.17 -16.60
N LEU A 418 -21.04 7.36 -16.30
CA LEU A 418 -20.43 6.81 -15.08
C LEU A 418 -20.92 7.53 -13.82
N GLN A 419 -21.06 8.86 -13.86
CA GLN A 419 -21.59 9.65 -12.75
C GLN A 419 -23.03 9.24 -12.42
N GLY A 420 -23.87 9.06 -13.44
CA GLY A 420 -25.26 8.66 -13.28
C GLY A 420 -25.44 7.35 -12.52
N TYR A 421 -24.52 6.39 -12.65
CA TYR A 421 -24.57 5.14 -11.87
C TYR A 421 -24.52 5.39 -10.36
N PHE A 422 -23.62 6.27 -9.91
CA PHE A 422 -23.44 6.59 -8.49
C PHE A 422 -24.47 7.59 -7.97
N LEU A 423 -24.87 8.55 -8.81
CA LEU A 423 -25.81 9.60 -8.43
C LEU A 423 -27.27 9.12 -8.39
N ARG A 424 -27.63 8.06 -9.14
CA ARG A 424 -28.97 7.42 -9.06
C ARG A 424 -29.30 6.82 -7.68
N GLY A 425 -28.31 6.70 -6.78
CA GLY A 425 -28.51 6.32 -5.37
C GLY A 425 -28.82 7.48 -4.42
N LEU A 426 -28.71 8.74 -4.88
CA LEU A 426 -29.10 9.93 -4.11
C LEU A 426 -30.59 10.19 -4.29
N ILE A 427 -31.33 10.16 -3.19
CA ILE A 427 -32.76 10.49 -3.16
C ILE A 427 -32.89 11.98 -3.52
N THR A 428 -33.46 12.27 -4.68
CA THR A 428 -33.97 13.60 -5.03
C THR A 428 -35.21 13.86 -4.18
N VAL A 429 -35.11 14.76 -3.20
CA VAL A 429 -36.27 15.23 -2.43
C VAL A 429 -36.95 16.31 -3.26
N ASP A 430 -38.14 15.97 -3.77
CA ASP A 430 -39.07 16.93 -4.38
C ASP A 430 -39.49 17.94 -3.30
N SER A 431 -39.67 19.19 -3.69
CA SER A 431 -39.76 20.38 -2.82
C SER A 431 -41.09 20.46 -2.03
N ASN A 432 -41.41 19.42 -1.26
CA ASN A 432 -42.48 19.45 -0.27
C ASN A 432 -42.10 18.57 0.93
N ASP A 433 -41.98 19.25 2.06
CA ASP A 433 -41.86 18.77 3.45
C ASP A 433 -40.53 18.16 3.92
N ASP A 434 -39.80 19.00 4.67
CA ASP A 434 -38.93 18.71 5.82
C ASP A 434 -38.05 17.44 5.76
N ALA A 435 -36.93 17.51 5.05
CA ALA A 435 -35.83 16.55 5.17
C ALA A 435 -34.82 16.98 6.25
N ILE A 436 -34.67 16.18 7.31
CA ILE A 436 -33.74 16.41 8.44
C ILE A 436 -32.38 15.69 8.22
N ASP A 437 -32.15 15.12 7.03
CA ASP A 437 -30.94 14.32 6.76
C ASP A 437 -29.76 15.17 6.29
N ARG A 438 -28.58 14.96 6.90
CA ARG A 438 -27.37 15.79 6.69
C ARG A 438 -26.72 15.63 5.31
N ASN A 439 -27.18 14.68 4.52
CA ASN A 439 -26.63 14.34 3.20
C ASN A 439 -27.58 14.69 2.03
N ALA A 440 -28.68 15.41 2.27
CA ALA A 440 -29.59 15.84 1.21
C ALA A 440 -29.02 17.05 0.44
N VAL A 441 -29.11 17.03 -0.89
CA VAL A 441 -28.71 18.14 -1.77
C VAL A 441 -29.95 18.62 -2.52
N GLU A 442 -30.18 19.93 -2.47
CA GLU A 442 -31.31 20.63 -3.08
C GLU A 442 -31.01 20.88 -4.57
N THR A 443 -31.96 20.57 -5.47
CA THR A 443 -31.82 20.78 -6.91
C THR A 443 -32.97 21.63 -7.45
N GLU A 444 -32.88 22.95 -7.35
CA GLU A 444 -33.94 23.85 -7.87
C GLU A 444 -33.79 24.22 -9.37
N GLU A 445 -32.72 23.83 -10.08
CA GLU A 445 -32.48 24.37 -11.44
C GLU A 445 -32.08 23.34 -12.53
N LEU A 446 -32.47 22.07 -12.42
CA LEU A 446 -32.14 21.05 -13.43
C LEU A 446 -33.38 20.32 -13.96
N THR A 447 -34.26 21.04 -14.65
CA THR A 447 -35.36 20.42 -15.42
C THR A 447 -34.89 19.73 -16.71
N ASP A 448 -33.62 19.89 -17.12
CA ASP A 448 -33.14 19.47 -18.44
C ASP A 448 -32.15 18.28 -18.40
N ALA A 449 -31.94 17.65 -17.24
CA ALA A 449 -31.09 16.46 -17.14
C ALA A 449 -31.92 15.18 -17.31
N GLU A 450 -32.21 14.79 -18.55
CA GLU A 450 -32.64 13.41 -18.85
C GLU A 450 -31.42 12.46 -18.78
N TRP A 451 -31.48 11.46 -17.88
CA TRP A 451 -30.43 10.47 -17.63
C TRP A 451 -30.61 9.16 -18.39
#